data_AF-C6TCV6-F1
#
_entry.id   AF-C6TCV6-F1
#
_cell.length_a   1.000
_cell.length_b   1.000
_cell.length_c   1.000
_cell.angle_alpha   90.00
_cell.angle_beta   90.00
_cell.angle_gamma   90.00
#
_symmetry.space_group_name_H-M   'P 1'
#
loop_
_entity.id
_entity.type
_entity.pdbx_description
1 polymer ?
#
loop_
_entity_poly.entity_id
_entity_poly.type
_entity_poly.pdbx_seq_one_letter_code
_entity_poly.pdbx_strand_id
1 'polypeptide(L)'
;MATSNGFVDGTSPESALIFLGSGCSSMVPNVMCLLQPSDPPCPVCVQSLSIPPERNPNYRCNTSLLIDYCGDANAGDRKYILIDVGKTFRETVLRWFVAHRIPRVDSIILTHEHADAVLGLDDVRAVQAFSPTNDIDPTPIYLSQHSMDSIAEKFPYLVQKKRKEGAEIRRVAQIDWNIIADDCNKPFLASGLKFTPLPVMHGEDYICLGFLFGERNRVAYISDGLRVPINL
;
A
#
# COMPACT_ATOMS: atom_id res chain seq x y z
N MET A 1 -27.55 -14.36 -20.49
CA MET A 1 -28.52 -13.25 -20.36
C MET A 1 -27.92 -12.26 -19.38
N ALA A 2 -27.61 -11.08 -19.87
CA ALA A 2 -27.11 -9.98 -19.05
C ALA A 2 -28.27 -9.45 -18.19
N THR A 3 -28.07 -9.33 -16.89
CA THR A 3 -28.93 -8.51 -16.03
C THR A 3 -28.06 -7.40 -15.45
N SER A 4 -28.15 -6.25 -16.11
CA SER A 4 -27.79 -4.94 -15.58
C SER A 4 -28.61 -4.66 -14.32
N ASN A 5 -27.97 -4.61 -13.16
CA ASN A 5 -28.55 -3.95 -11.99
C ASN A 5 -27.86 -2.61 -11.83
N GLY A 6 -28.44 -1.61 -12.50
CA GLY A 6 -28.19 -0.21 -12.22
C GLY A 6 -28.79 0.14 -10.86
N PHE A 7 -27.94 0.27 -9.86
CA PHE A 7 -28.17 1.21 -8.77
C PHE A 7 -27.41 2.48 -9.16
N VAL A 8 -28.12 3.44 -9.74
CA VAL A 8 -27.63 4.81 -9.88
C VAL A 8 -28.09 5.52 -8.61
N ASP A 9 -27.30 5.39 -7.55
CA ASP A 9 -27.48 6.25 -6.39
C ASP A 9 -27.11 7.67 -6.83
N GLY A 10 -27.96 8.65 -6.53
CA GLY A 10 -27.88 10.03 -7.03
C GLY A 10 -26.71 10.84 -6.44
N THR A 11 -25.78 10.18 -5.76
CA THR A 11 -24.54 10.75 -5.24
C THR A 11 -23.48 10.74 -6.34
N SER A 12 -22.86 11.89 -6.60
CA SER A 12 -21.64 11.94 -7.42
C SER A 12 -20.64 10.89 -6.90
N PRO A 13 -19.91 10.18 -7.77
CA PRO A 13 -18.93 9.19 -7.31
C PRO A 13 -17.90 9.86 -6.39
N GLU A 14 -17.90 9.45 -5.12
CA GLU A 14 -16.97 10.00 -4.12
C GLU A 14 -15.72 9.14 -4.01
N SER A 15 -14.60 9.80 -3.71
CA SER A 15 -13.37 9.10 -3.35
C SER A 15 -13.44 8.62 -1.91
N ALA A 16 -12.81 7.49 -1.60
CA ALA A 16 -12.77 6.92 -0.26
C ALA A 16 -11.34 6.54 0.17
N LEU A 17 -11.12 6.54 1.48
CA LEU A 17 -9.90 6.08 2.12
C LEU A 17 -10.21 4.81 2.88
N ILE A 18 -9.51 3.73 2.56
CA ILE A 18 -9.68 2.43 3.21
C ILE A 18 -8.37 2.07 3.90
N PHE A 19 -8.35 2.16 5.23
CA PHE A 19 -7.21 1.73 6.03
C PHE A 19 -7.13 0.21 6.01
N LEU A 20 -6.13 -0.32 5.30
CA LEU A 20 -5.92 -1.74 5.17
C LEU A 20 -5.26 -2.34 6.43
N GLY A 21 -4.43 -1.54 7.09
CA GLY A 21 -3.84 -1.85 8.38
C GLY A 21 -3.48 -0.59 9.13
N SER A 22 -3.41 -0.72 10.45
CA SER A 22 -3.17 0.39 11.39
C SER A 22 -2.32 -0.07 12.59
N GLY A 23 -1.54 -1.13 12.39
CA GLY A 23 -0.65 -1.74 13.38
C GLY A 23 0.79 -1.32 13.12
N CYS A 24 1.62 -1.41 14.15
CA CYS A 24 3.04 -1.16 14.01
C CYS A 24 3.74 -2.24 13.17
N SER A 25 5.06 -2.14 13.04
CA SER A 25 5.91 -3.12 12.33
C SER A 25 5.69 -4.56 12.79
N SER A 26 5.32 -4.76 14.06
CA SER A 26 5.10 -6.06 14.69
C SER A 26 3.66 -6.57 14.57
N MET A 27 2.75 -5.77 14.00
CA MET A 27 1.30 -6.00 13.98
C MET A 27 0.70 -6.10 15.40
N VAL A 28 -0.61 -6.26 15.48
CA VAL A 28 -1.32 -6.65 16.71
C VAL A 28 -2.23 -7.84 16.39
N PRO A 29 -2.16 -8.96 17.14
CA PRO A 29 -1.36 -9.18 18.34
C PRO A 29 0.15 -9.25 18.08
N ASN A 30 0.93 -8.86 19.08
CA ASN A 30 2.35 -9.21 19.11
C ASN A 30 2.45 -10.72 19.42
N VAL A 31 3.10 -11.46 18.53
CA VAL A 31 3.22 -12.92 18.62
C VAL A 31 3.89 -13.36 19.95
N MET A 32 4.88 -12.62 20.44
CA MET A 32 5.56 -12.95 21.69
C MET A 32 4.64 -12.78 22.91
N CYS A 33 3.74 -11.79 22.92
CA CYS A 33 2.75 -11.65 23.99
C CYS A 33 1.80 -12.86 24.08
N LEU A 34 1.64 -13.62 23.00
CA LEU A 34 0.80 -14.82 22.95
C LEU A 34 1.58 -16.09 23.28
N LEU A 35 2.80 -16.22 22.75
CA LEU A 35 3.66 -17.39 22.99
C LEU A 35 4.26 -17.39 24.41
N GLN A 36 4.52 -16.21 24.96
CA GLN A 36 5.06 -16.01 26.31
C GLN A 36 4.26 -14.91 27.02
N PRO A 37 3.04 -15.19 27.48
CA PRO A 37 2.22 -14.20 28.16
C PRO A 37 2.89 -13.70 29.43
N SER A 38 2.85 -12.38 29.64
CA SER A 38 3.18 -11.76 30.93
C SER A 38 2.13 -12.11 31.99
N ASP A 39 2.42 -11.81 33.26
CA ASP A 39 1.44 -11.88 34.35
C ASP A 39 1.22 -10.48 34.97
N PRO A 40 0.06 -9.82 34.72
CA PRO A 40 -1.06 -10.30 33.90
C PRO A 40 -0.76 -10.25 32.38
N PRO A 41 -1.49 -11.01 31.54
CA PRO A 41 -1.28 -11.01 30.09
C PRO A 41 -1.68 -9.68 29.46
N CYS A 42 -1.02 -9.30 28.37
CA CYS A 42 -1.33 -8.08 27.62
C CYS A 42 -2.81 -8.07 27.16
N PRO A 43 -3.66 -7.16 27.68
CA PRO A 43 -5.10 -7.21 27.42
C PRO A 43 -5.43 -6.97 25.94
N VAL A 44 -4.68 -6.11 25.26
CA VAL A 44 -4.88 -5.80 23.83
C VAL A 44 -4.61 -7.02 22.95
N CYS A 45 -3.49 -7.73 23.20
CA CYS A 45 -3.15 -8.93 22.44
C CYS A 45 -4.16 -10.06 22.67
N VAL A 46 -4.62 -10.25 23.91
CA VAL A 46 -5.68 -11.22 24.22
C VAL A 46 -6.99 -10.85 23.51
N GLN A 47 -7.41 -9.58 23.61
CA GLN A 47 -8.65 -9.11 22.98
C GLN A 47 -8.60 -9.16 21.45
N SER A 48 -7.42 -9.00 20.84
CA SER A 48 -7.25 -9.11 19.37
C SER A 48 -7.62 -10.47 18.79
N LEU A 49 -7.75 -11.51 19.64
CA LEU A 49 -8.19 -12.86 19.24
C LEU A 49 -9.59 -13.24 19.76
N SER A 50 -10.28 -12.33 20.45
CA SER A 50 -11.58 -12.62 21.09
C SER A 50 -12.75 -12.70 20.12
N ILE A 51 -12.65 -12.03 18.97
CA ILE A 51 -13.62 -12.03 17.89
C ILE A 51 -12.90 -12.07 16.54
N PRO A 52 -13.58 -12.50 15.46
CA PRO A 52 -12.98 -12.58 14.13
C PRO A 52 -12.28 -11.28 13.66
N PRO A 53 -11.10 -11.36 13.02
CA PRO A 53 -10.26 -10.20 12.68
C PRO A 53 -10.98 -9.07 11.94
N GLU A 54 -11.90 -9.39 11.04
CA GLU A 54 -12.66 -8.42 10.24
C GLU A 54 -13.58 -7.52 11.08
N ARG A 55 -13.91 -7.94 12.31
CA ARG A 55 -14.71 -7.16 13.27
C ARG A 55 -13.89 -6.69 14.47
N ASN A 56 -12.60 -7.01 14.52
CA ASN A 56 -11.76 -6.78 15.69
C ASN A 56 -10.84 -5.57 15.51
N PRO A 57 -11.10 -4.42 16.18
CA PRO A 57 -10.23 -3.24 16.08
C PRO A 57 -8.85 -3.44 16.73
N ASN A 58 -8.68 -4.49 17.55
CA ASN A 58 -7.40 -4.85 18.14
C ASN A 58 -6.59 -5.80 17.26
N TYR A 59 -7.16 -6.40 16.21
CA TYR A 59 -6.39 -7.16 15.23
C TYR A 59 -5.92 -6.24 14.10
N ARG A 60 -4.64 -5.87 14.12
CA ARG A 60 -4.08 -4.80 13.27
C ARG A 60 -2.93 -5.31 12.41
N CYS A 61 -3.15 -5.32 11.11
CA CYS A 61 -2.13 -5.57 10.09
C CYS A 61 -1.11 -4.42 9.99
N ASN A 62 -0.01 -4.60 9.26
CA ASN A 62 0.95 -3.51 9.00
C ASN A 62 0.23 -2.31 8.37
N THR A 63 0.65 -1.11 8.75
CA THR A 63 0.13 0.15 8.24
C THR A 63 0.10 0.18 6.71
N SER A 64 -1.06 0.50 6.14
CA SER A 64 -1.25 0.62 4.69
C SER A 64 -2.59 1.29 4.41
N LEU A 65 -2.66 2.08 3.34
CA LEU A 65 -3.84 2.83 2.93
C LEU A 65 -4.17 2.55 1.47
N LEU A 66 -5.41 2.17 1.19
CA LEU A 66 -5.94 2.17 -0.16
C LEU A 66 -6.75 3.45 -0.39
N ILE A 67 -6.40 4.18 -1.43
CA ILE A 67 -7.14 5.34 -1.93
C ILE A 67 -7.97 4.86 -3.10
N ASP A 68 -9.29 4.88 -2.90
CA ASP A 68 -10.29 4.64 -3.92
C ASP A 68 -10.65 5.99 -4.54
N TYR A 69 -9.97 6.34 -5.63
CA TYR A 69 -9.98 7.66 -6.23
C TYR A 69 -10.97 7.74 -7.41
N CYS A 70 -11.96 8.62 -7.27
CA CYS A 70 -12.83 9.05 -8.36
C CYS A 70 -12.30 10.39 -8.88
N GLY A 71 -11.63 10.39 -10.03
CA GLY A 71 -11.14 11.62 -10.66
C GLY A 71 -12.27 12.52 -11.19
N ASP A 72 -11.91 13.73 -11.65
CA ASP A 72 -12.89 14.72 -12.12
C ASP A 72 -13.52 14.39 -13.50
N ALA A 73 -13.03 13.39 -14.22
CA ALA A 73 -13.45 13.07 -15.58
C ALA A 73 -14.31 11.80 -15.65
N ASN A 74 -15.64 11.98 -15.64
CA ASN A 74 -16.68 10.96 -15.82
C ASN A 74 -16.64 9.80 -14.79
N ALA A 75 -17.82 9.34 -14.37
CA ALA A 75 -18.02 8.30 -13.35
C ALA A 75 -17.44 6.89 -13.70
N GLY A 76 -16.57 6.77 -14.70
CA GLY A 76 -16.00 5.52 -15.20
C GLY A 76 -14.49 5.33 -14.94
N ASP A 77 -13.71 6.37 -14.61
CA ASP A 77 -12.25 6.24 -14.41
C ASP A 77 -11.84 6.19 -12.94
N ARG A 78 -12.41 5.23 -12.21
CA ARG A 78 -12.09 5.00 -10.80
C ARG A 78 -10.73 4.30 -10.67
N LYS A 79 -9.83 4.83 -9.85
CA LYS A 79 -8.46 4.33 -9.65
C LYS A 79 -8.23 3.88 -8.22
N TYR A 80 -7.43 2.84 -8.04
CA TYR A 80 -7.09 2.27 -6.75
C TYR A 80 -5.59 2.41 -6.51
N ILE A 81 -5.22 3.35 -5.65
CA ILE A 81 -3.83 3.70 -5.35
C ILE A 81 -3.50 3.18 -3.96
N LEU A 82 -2.48 2.35 -3.86
CA LEU A 82 -2.06 1.74 -2.59
C LEU A 82 -0.87 2.49 -2.02
N ILE A 83 -0.87 2.78 -0.72
CA ILE A 83 0.30 3.23 0.02
C ILE A 83 0.78 2.07 0.90
N ASP A 84 2.02 1.64 0.65
CA ASP A 84 2.73 0.52 1.25
C ASP A 84 2.13 -0.88 1.01
N VAL A 85 3.01 -1.86 0.89
CA VAL A 85 2.73 -3.30 0.71
C VAL A 85 3.56 -4.10 1.72
N GLY A 86 3.15 -4.03 2.99
CA GLY A 86 3.80 -4.73 4.09
C GLY A 86 3.66 -6.26 4.09
N LYS A 87 4.20 -6.89 5.13
CA LYS A 87 4.17 -8.36 5.34
C LYS A 87 2.76 -8.93 5.35
N THR A 88 1.77 -8.13 5.74
CA THR A 88 0.36 -8.53 5.84
C THR A 88 -0.44 -8.26 4.56
N PHE A 89 0.19 -7.86 3.45
CA PHE A 89 -0.51 -7.46 2.22
C PHE A 89 -1.53 -8.50 1.73
N ARG A 90 -1.13 -9.78 1.65
CA ARG A 90 -2.05 -10.84 1.23
C ARG A 90 -3.29 -10.94 2.14
N GLU A 91 -3.11 -10.77 3.45
CA GLU A 91 -4.23 -10.79 4.40
C GLU A 91 -5.15 -9.59 4.20
N THR A 92 -4.59 -8.40 4.01
CA THR A 92 -5.39 -7.17 3.83
C THR A 92 -6.17 -7.19 2.51
N VAL A 93 -5.62 -7.80 1.45
CA VAL A 93 -6.37 -8.07 0.21
C VAL A 93 -7.57 -8.98 0.50
N LEU A 94 -7.37 -10.12 1.15
CA LEU A 94 -8.47 -11.05 1.43
C LEU A 94 -9.58 -10.44 2.31
N ARG A 95 -9.21 -9.56 3.24
CA ARG A 95 -10.16 -8.91 4.15
C ARG A 95 -10.87 -7.74 3.48
N TRP A 96 -10.09 -6.77 2.98
CA TRP A 96 -10.63 -5.46 2.63
C TRP A 96 -10.92 -5.34 1.14
N PHE A 97 -10.10 -5.90 0.25
CA PHE A 97 -10.39 -5.81 -1.19
C PHE A 97 -11.66 -6.58 -1.50
N VAL A 98 -11.84 -7.76 -0.90
CA VAL A 98 -13.05 -8.56 -1.05
C VAL A 98 -14.27 -7.84 -0.45
N ALA A 99 -14.15 -7.31 0.78
CA ALA A 99 -15.26 -6.60 1.44
C ALA A 99 -15.71 -5.34 0.68
N HIS A 100 -14.76 -4.59 0.12
CA HIS A 100 -15.03 -3.35 -0.62
C HIS A 100 -15.15 -3.54 -2.14
N ARG A 101 -15.08 -4.79 -2.63
CA ARG A 101 -15.15 -5.15 -4.06
C ARG A 101 -14.12 -4.41 -4.92
N ILE A 102 -12.90 -4.27 -4.39
CA ILE A 102 -11.77 -3.64 -5.09
C ILE A 102 -11.26 -4.61 -6.16
N PRO A 103 -11.31 -4.24 -7.45
CA PRO A 103 -11.05 -5.19 -8.54
C PRO A 103 -9.57 -5.29 -8.93
N ARG A 104 -8.75 -4.29 -8.57
CA ARG A 104 -7.35 -4.16 -9.00
C ARG A 104 -6.58 -3.12 -8.18
N VAL A 105 -5.29 -2.99 -8.44
CA VAL A 105 -4.45 -1.87 -7.99
C VAL A 105 -3.88 -1.18 -9.24
N ASP A 106 -4.10 0.12 -9.37
CA ASP A 106 -3.65 0.92 -10.52
C ASP A 106 -2.24 1.50 -10.31
N SER A 107 -1.84 1.78 -9.07
CA SER A 107 -0.47 2.13 -8.71
C SER A 107 -0.19 1.91 -7.21
N ILE A 108 1.09 1.83 -6.86
CA ILE A 108 1.56 1.69 -5.48
C ILE A 108 2.54 2.82 -5.17
N ILE A 109 2.49 3.36 -3.97
CA ILE A 109 3.45 4.35 -3.44
C ILE A 109 4.07 3.73 -2.19
N LEU A 110 5.40 3.71 -2.12
CA LEU A 110 6.13 3.23 -0.94
C LEU A 110 6.60 4.43 -0.13
N THR A 111 6.26 4.46 1.16
CA THR A 111 6.71 5.49 2.10
C THR A 111 8.20 5.35 2.41
N HIS A 112 8.66 4.11 2.55
CA HIS A 112 10.04 3.75 2.88
C HIS A 112 10.33 2.25 2.67
N GLU A 113 11.57 1.81 2.87
CA GLU A 113 12.03 0.43 2.56
C GLU A 113 12.00 -0.57 3.72
N HIS A 114 11.44 -0.22 4.88
CA HIS A 114 11.37 -1.18 5.99
C HIS A 114 10.40 -2.33 5.69
N ALA A 115 10.62 -3.43 6.41
CA ALA A 115 9.97 -4.70 6.11
C ALA A 115 8.44 -4.65 6.18
N ASP A 116 7.91 -3.90 7.13
CA ASP A 116 6.49 -3.64 7.30
C ASP A 116 5.87 -2.75 6.24
N ALA A 117 6.66 -2.07 5.41
CA ALA A 117 6.18 -1.30 4.25
C ALA A 117 6.36 -2.06 2.91
N VAL A 118 7.33 -2.99 2.80
CA VAL A 118 7.71 -3.55 1.47
C VAL A 118 7.72 -5.08 1.33
N LEU A 119 7.65 -5.87 2.40
CA LEU A 119 7.80 -7.33 2.26
C LEU A 119 6.63 -8.05 1.56
N GLY A 120 5.54 -7.35 1.26
CA GLY A 120 4.44 -7.83 0.43
C GLY A 120 4.65 -7.65 -1.08
N LEU A 121 5.78 -7.08 -1.52
CA LEU A 121 6.05 -6.81 -2.94
C LEU A 121 5.96 -8.05 -3.85
N ASP A 122 6.39 -9.23 -3.40
CA ASP A 122 6.26 -10.47 -4.18
C ASP A 122 4.79 -10.87 -4.42
N ASP A 123 3.93 -10.56 -3.45
CA ASP A 123 2.50 -10.87 -3.49
C ASP A 123 1.70 -9.88 -4.36
N VAL A 124 2.29 -8.76 -4.81
CA VAL A 124 1.63 -7.80 -5.72
C VAL A 124 1.16 -8.47 -7.01
N ARG A 125 1.82 -9.54 -7.47
CA ARG A 125 1.35 -10.34 -8.62
C ARG A 125 -0.09 -10.83 -8.46
N ALA A 126 -0.58 -11.01 -7.24
CA ALA A 126 -1.94 -11.49 -6.95
C ALA A 126 -3.03 -10.46 -7.29
N VAL A 127 -2.65 -9.18 -7.43
CA VAL A 127 -3.56 -8.07 -7.78
C VAL A 127 -3.26 -7.49 -9.17
N GLN A 128 -2.37 -8.12 -9.93
CA GLN A 128 -2.09 -7.80 -11.32
C GLN A 128 -3.05 -8.53 -12.26
N ALA A 129 -3.17 -8.02 -13.48
CA ALA A 129 -3.88 -8.74 -14.54
C ALA A 129 -3.25 -10.13 -14.75
N PHE A 130 -4.08 -11.12 -15.05
CA PHE A 130 -3.60 -12.46 -15.39
C PHE A 130 -3.41 -12.57 -16.91
N SER A 131 -2.21 -12.98 -17.32
CA SER A 131 -1.89 -13.32 -18.71
C SER A 131 -1.13 -14.65 -18.75
N PRO A 132 -1.54 -15.64 -19.58
CA PRO A 132 -0.86 -16.93 -19.69
C PRO A 132 0.62 -16.82 -20.07
N THR A 133 0.95 -15.81 -20.89
CA THR A 133 2.30 -15.51 -21.37
C THR A 133 3.07 -14.56 -20.44
N ASN A 134 2.43 -14.10 -19.35
CA ASN A 134 2.92 -13.02 -18.50
C ASN A 134 3.24 -11.78 -19.35
N ASP A 135 2.32 -11.44 -20.26
CA ASP A 135 2.32 -10.21 -21.05
C ASP A 135 1.22 -9.31 -20.49
N ILE A 136 1.61 -8.41 -19.59
CA ILE A 136 0.72 -7.46 -18.89
C ILE A 136 1.45 -6.13 -18.76
N ASP A 137 0.69 -5.05 -18.63
CA ASP A 137 1.27 -3.77 -18.24
C ASP A 137 1.83 -3.87 -16.81
N PRO A 138 3.11 -3.53 -16.59
CA PRO A 138 3.69 -3.54 -15.26
C PRO A 138 2.99 -2.54 -14.33
N THR A 139 2.82 -2.90 -13.05
CA THR A 139 2.25 -1.98 -12.05
C THR A 139 3.25 -0.86 -11.73
N PRO A 140 2.87 0.42 -11.88
CA PRO A 140 3.70 1.54 -11.46
C PRO A 140 3.87 1.55 -9.93
N ILE A 141 5.12 1.58 -9.47
CA ILE A 141 5.48 1.76 -8.06
C ILE A 141 6.34 3.00 -7.90
N TYR A 142 5.90 3.93 -7.06
CA TYR A 142 6.57 5.19 -6.77
C TYR A 142 7.31 5.13 -5.44
N LEU A 143 8.58 5.51 -5.42
CA LEU A 143 9.45 5.42 -4.25
C LEU A 143 10.65 6.38 -4.35
N SER A 144 11.27 6.70 -3.21
CA SER A 144 12.52 7.48 -3.20
C SER A 144 13.69 6.69 -3.81
N GLN A 145 14.75 7.39 -4.21
CA GLN A 145 15.98 6.73 -4.68
C GLN A 145 16.59 5.84 -3.59
N HIS A 146 16.61 6.32 -2.35
CA HIS A 146 17.11 5.56 -1.21
C HIS A 146 16.37 4.23 -1.02
N SER A 147 15.03 4.26 -1.08
CA SER A 147 14.25 3.03 -0.97
C SER A 147 14.43 2.11 -2.17
N MET A 148 14.62 2.66 -3.37
CA MET A 148 14.92 1.86 -4.57
C MET A 148 16.24 1.11 -4.44
N ASP A 149 17.30 1.77 -3.97
CA ASP A 149 18.62 1.16 -3.79
C ASP A 149 18.53 -0.04 -2.85
N SER A 150 17.80 0.11 -1.74
CA SER A 150 17.58 -0.99 -0.80
C SER A 150 16.69 -2.11 -1.37
N ILE A 151 15.67 -1.78 -2.15
CA ILE A 151 14.80 -2.77 -2.81
C ILE A 151 15.58 -3.58 -3.85
N ALA A 152 16.53 -2.96 -4.56
CA ALA A 152 17.38 -3.66 -5.52
C ALA A 152 18.26 -4.73 -4.84
N GLU A 153 18.67 -4.51 -3.59
CA GLU A 153 19.40 -5.50 -2.78
C GLU A 153 18.48 -6.59 -2.20
N LYS A 154 17.31 -6.21 -1.66
CA LYS A 154 16.36 -7.14 -1.04
C LYS A 154 15.63 -8.03 -2.05
N PHE A 155 15.29 -7.46 -3.21
CA PHE A 155 14.46 -8.09 -4.24
C PHE A 155 15.08 -7.95 -5.65
N PRO A 156 16.32 -8.43 -5.87
CA PRO A 156 16.99 -8.28 -7.16
C PRO A 156 16.19 -8.88 -8.31
N TYR A 157 15.38 -9.92 -8.05
CA TYR A 157 14.52 -10.56 -9.03
C TYR A 157 13.30 -9.73 -9.46
N LEU A 158 12.87 -8.74 -8.66
CA LEU A 158 11.80 -7.79 -9.02
C LEU A 158 12.33 -6.57 -9.78
N VAL A 159 13.63 -6.31 -9.71
CA VAL A 159 14.29 -5.16 -10.37
C VAL A 159 14.93 -5.56 -11.70
N GLN A 160 15.56 -6.73 -11.76
CA GLN A 160 16.32 -7.16 -12.94
C GLN A 160 15.41 -7.61 -14.09
N LYS A 161 15.23 -6.74 -15.09
CA LYS A 161 14.41 -7.01 -16.29
C LYS A 161 15.01 -8.01 -17.30
N LYS A 162 16.28 -8.40 -17.19
CA LYS A 162 16.95 -9.19 -18.24
C LYS A 162 16.54 -10.67 -18.20
N ARG A 163 15.47 -10.99 -18.94
CA ARG A 163 15.27 -12.34 -19.48
C ARG A 163 16.38 -12.61 -20.49
N LYS A 164 17.13 -13.70 -20.30
CA LYS A 164 17.96 -14.26 -21.38
C LYS A 164 17.00 -14.89 -22.40
N GLU A 165 17.32 -14.78 -23.70
CA GLU A 165 16.58 -15.52 -24.73
C GLU A 165 16.58 -17.02 -24.37
N GLY A 166 15.39 -17.64 -24.39
CA GLY A 166 15.21 -19.06 -24.01
C GLY A 166 15.03 -19.34 -22.51
N ALA A 167 15.02 -18.33 -21.64
CA ALA A 167 14.70 -18.55 -20.22
C ALA A 167 13.21 -18.86 -19.99
N GLU A 168 12.91 -19.78 -19.07
CA GLU A 168 11.54 -20.07 -18.66
C GLU A 168 10.80 -18.82 -18.16
N ILE A 169 9.49 -18.76 -18.43
CA ILE A 169 8.62 -17.67 -17.97
C ILE A 169 8.57 -17.68 -16.44
N ARG A 170 9.34 -16.79 -15.79
CA ARG A 170 9.21 -16.51 -14.37
C ARG A 170 7.92 -15.72 -14.12
N ARG A 171 7.05 -16.26 -13.26
CA ARG A 171 5.80 -15.62 -12.82
C ARG A 171 6.03 -14.82 -11.54
N VAL A 172 6.80 -13.74 -11.67
CA VAL A 172 7.00 -12.74 -10.62
C VAL A 172 6.18 -11.49 -10.94
N ALA A 173 5.95 -10.63 -9.94
CA ALA A 173 5.25 -9.36 -10.15
C ALA A 173 5.98 -8.51 -11.21
N GLN A 174 5.22 -7.92 -12.13
CA GLN A 174 5.78 -7.00 -13.14
C GLN A 174 5.70 -5.58 -12.63
N ILE A 175 6.84 -4.96 -12.37
CA ILE A 175 6.89 -3.64 -11.73
C ILE A 175 7.54 -2.63 -12.66
N ASP A 176 6.91 -1.46 -12.76
CA ASP A 176 7.53 -0.26 -13.30
C ASP A 176 7.96 0.67 -12.16
N TRP A 177 9.27 0.72 -11.90
CA TRP A 177 9.85 1.48 -10.80
C TRP A 177 9.99 2.96 -11.19
N ASN A 178 9.33 3.84 -10.42
CA ASN A 178 9.26 5.27 -10.68
C ASN A 178 9.86 6.06 -9.50
N ILE A 179 11.03 6.67 -9.73
CA ILE A 179 11.70 7.45 -8.68
C ILE A 179 10.97 8.78 -8.47
N ILE A 180 10.57 9.04 -7.23
CA ILE A 180 10.04 10.32 -6.78
C ILE A 180 11.08 11.07 -5.96
N ALA A 181 11.04 12.39 -6.03
CA ALA A 181 11.87 13.23 -5.19
C ALA A 181 11.34 13.23 -3.75
N ASP A 182 12.26 13.23 -2.80
CA ASP A 182 12.04 13.51 -1.38
C ASP A 182 11.96 15.02 -1.11
N ASP A 183 11.13 15.72 -1.88
CA ASP A 183 11.02 17.18 -1.89
C ASP A 183 9.57 17.62 -2.03
N CYS A 184 9.09 18.42 -1.06
CA CYS A 184 7.71 18.92 -1.05
C CYS A 184 7.39 19.86 -2.22
N ASN A 185 8.39 20.42 -2.89
CA ASN A 185 8.23 21.27 -4.07
C ASN A 185 8.15 20.47 -5.38
N LYS A 186 8.32 19.15 -5.33
CA LYS A 186 8.33 18.26 -6.49
C LYS A 186 7.20 17.24 -6.40
N PRO A 187 5.95 17.67 -6.61
CA PRO A 187 4.82 16.75 -6.63
C PRO A 187 4.90 15.80 -7.82
N PHE A 188 4.25 14.65 -7.69
CA PHE A 188 4.12 13.65 -8.75
C PHE A 188 2.66 13.23 -8.93
N LEU A 189 2.37 12.55 -10.04
CA LEU A 189 1.07 11.98 -10.32
C LEU A 189 1.15 10.45 -10.22
N ALA A 190 0.26 9.87 -9.43
CA ALA A 190 0.04 8.43 -9.41
C ALA A 190 -1.44 8.17 -9.74
N SER A 191 -1.67 7.45 -10.84
CA SER A 191 -3.03 7.18 -11.37
C SER A 191 -3.93 8.42 -11.45
N GLY A 192 -3.37 9.56 -11.87
CA GLY A 192 -4.11 10.82 -12.03
C GLY A 192 -4.34 11.63 -10.74
N LEU A 193 -4.01 11.09 -9.56
CA LEU A 193 -4.03 11.85 -8.30
C LEU A 193 -2.66 12.48 -8.06
N LYS A 194 -2.65 13.77 -7.74
CA LYS A 194 -1.45 14.52 -7.38
C LYS A 194 -1.07 14.26 -5.93
N PHE A 195 0.18 13.87 -5.72
CA PHE A 195 0.80 13.70 -4.42
C PHE A 195 1.95 14.70 -4.25
N THR A 196 2.00 15.32 -3.09
CA THR A 196 3.16 16.09 -2.62
C THR A 196 3.89 15.23 -1.58
N PRO A 197 5.14 14.81 -1.84
CA PRO A 197 5.98 14.16 -0.85
C PRO A 197 6.19 15.05 0.36
N LEU A 198 6.13 14.48 1.55
CA LEU A 198 6.44 15.15 2.82
C LEU A 198 7.59 14.39 3.48
N PRO A 199 8.84 14.86 3.38
CA PRO A 199 9.95 14.26 4.12
C PRO A 199 9.70 14.38 5.63
N VAL A 200 9.75 13.25 6.34
CA VAL A 200 9.53 13.18 7.79
C VAL A 200 10.64 12.37 8.44
N MET A 201 11.12 12.84 9.59
CA MET A 201 12.11 12.11 10.38
C MET A 201 11.48 10.86 10.98
N HIS A 202 12.05 9.69 10.68
CA HIS A 202 11.70 8.39 11.24
C HIS A 202 12.88 7.88 12.08
N GLY A 203 12.96 8.33 13.33
CA GLY A 203 14.15 8.19 14.16
C GLY A 203 15.04 9.44 14.12
N GLU A 204 16.31 9.29 14.51
CA GLU A 204 17.24 10.43 14.61
C GLU A 204 17.87 10.80 13.24
N ASP A 205 18.23 9.81 12.43
CA ASP A 205 19.04 10.02 11.21
C ASP A 205 18.42 9.39 9.95
N TYR A 206 17.10 9.15 9.95
CA TYR A 206 16.42 8.49 8.85
C TYR A 206 15.17 9.26 8.42
N ILE A 207 14.97 9.37 7.11
CA ILE A 207 13.83 10.09 6.51
C ILE A 207 12.95 9.08 5.80
N CYS A 208 11.67 9.09 6.13
CA CYS A 208 10.62 8.45 5.35
C CYS A 208 9.76 9.52 4.64
N LEU A 209 8.91 9.08 3.72
CA LEU A 209 7.95 9.97 3.07
C LEU A 209 6.55 9.78 3.65
N GLY A 210 5.97 10.87 4.11
CA GLY A 210 4.52 11.07 4.12
C GLY A 210 4.04 11.66 2.80
N PHE A 211 2.73 11.79 2.64
CA PHE A 211 2.14 12.33 1.42
C PHE A 211 0.95 13.24 1.71
N LEU A 212 0.94 14.40 1.07
CA LEU A 212 -0.22 15.30 0.99
C LEU A 212 -0.90 15.11 -0.37
N PHE A 213 -2.22 14.90 -0.37
CA PHE A 213 -3.00 14.73 -1.59
C PHE A 213 -4.45 15.22 -1.41
N GLY A 214 -5.18 15.32 -2.52
CA GLY A 214 -6.55 15.82 -2.57
C GLY A 214 -6.64 17.34 -2.76
N GLU A 215 -7.56 17.78 -3.60
CA GLU A 215 -7.72 19.21 -3.93
C GLU A 215 -8.79 19.89 -3.08
N ARG A 216 -10.01 19.30 -3.05
CA ARG A 216 -11.14 19.82 -2.27
C ARG A 216 -10.99 19.53 -0.78
N ASN A 217 -10.64 18.30 -0.45
CA ASN A 217 -10.34 17.84 0.91
C ASN A 217 -8.88 17.38 0.92
N ARG A 218 -8.01 18.18 1.54
CA ARG A 218 -6.59 17.85 1.66
C ARG A 218 -6.38 16.82 2.76
N VAL A 219 -5.67 15.75 2.43
CA VAL A 219 -5.33 14.66 3.33
C VAL A 219 -3.81 14.57 3.42
N ALA A 220 -3.28 14.58 4.65
CA ALA A 220 -1.89 14.25 4.92
C ALA A 220 -1.84 12.85 5.54
N TYR A 221 -1.09 11.94 4.92
CA TYR A 221 -0.85 10.60 5.41
C TYR A 221 0.63 10.43 5.77
N ILE A 222 0.90 10.16 7.05
CA ILE A 222 2.25 9.99 7.60
C ILE A 222 2.19 8.77 8.52
N SER A 223 2.73 7.63 8.08
CA SER A 223 2.68 6.37 8.83
C SER A 223 3.78 6.25 9.88
N ASP A 224 5.00 6.67 9.53
CA ASP A 224 6.23 6.40 10.28
C ASP A 224 6.97 7.70 10.62
N GLY A 225 6.28 8.64 11.27
CA GLY A 225 6.85 9.96 11.59
C GLY A 225 7.12 10.15 13.08
N LEU A 226 8.36 10.47 13.45
CA LEU A 226 8.71 10.99 14.77
C LEU A 226 8.60 12.53 14.80
N ARG A 227 9.12 13.21 13.77
CA ARG A 227 9.16 14.67 13.71
C ARG A 227 9.07 15.19 12.29
N VAL A 228 8.20 16.17 12.09
CA VAL A 228 8.16 16.96 10.84
C VAL A 228 9.25 18.04 10.91
N PRO A 229 10.13 18.16 9.90
CA PRO A 229 11.11 19.23 9.85
C PRO A 229 10.44 20.61 9.93
N ILE A 230 11.02 21.54 10.70
CA ILE A 230 10.42 22.86 10.96
C ILE A 230 10.39 23.76 9.71
N ASN A 231 11.14 23.41 8.65
CA ASN A 231 11.33 24.23 7.45
C ASN A 231 10.82 23.53 6.17
N LEU A 232 9.59 23.01 6.17
CA LEU A 232 8.89 22.60 4.95
C LEU A 232 8.27 23.81 4.24
#